data_AF-A0A133N0E6-F1
#
_entry.id   AF-A0A133N0E6-F1
#
_cell.length_a   1.000
_cell.length_b   1.000
_cell.length_c   1.000
_cell.angle_alpha   90.00
_cell.angle_beta   90.00
_cell.angle_gamma   90.00
#
_symmetry.space_group_name_H-M   'P 1'
#
loop_
_entity.id
_entity.type
_entity.pdbx_description
1 polymer ?
#
loop_
_entity_poly.entity_id
_entity_poly.type
_entity_poly.pdbx_seq_one_letter_code
_entity_poly.pdbx_strand_id
1 'polypeptide(L)'
;MKNFKNFKNFKIVVLAFILALSISTTTFAKKHIEKVSIEGKNRYETAIQISKISHPKTSNTVIIVNSEKISDSLSVGVLAHQIKSPILLTDFDEINESTLKEIQRLKAKNILLIGGNQSISKSQESYLIKHGYNVRRISGKDRIDTSFEIAKELSNLNQTKKFDNAFVVHSTKSIVDSASVSAAACHMNSPILFVGNDTTSFNEKYAKNTFKNTYLIGGATAKFSNSFPNSKIIYGKNRNDTSMKIAYTFFKNSKSVFLAKNGEQRFSELIDCVTVAPFAANEKSPIIFASTKNNLTKSEKSFYDKLNPNKITLIGGGLHLKFDEIIGKTPPKKDYVLLNVPQINQNKAGLPMGCEAASLLQCLHYKNIKTNTNINQFIKEMPLAKENNPNHGFAGSPFNIDEKIYQSIFPEPLTKWANRYSKAQNISGKSSEYIREEIAKGNPVIFFGTYKFRNPTFKDYFWGKNALYNAHVMVVDGYDKNRMHIVDPAEDKPNGYWISRSLFDKRYNIKKFAVVVR
;
A
#
# COMPACT_ATOMS: atom_id res chain seq x y z
N MET A 1 8.96 90.58 32.12
CA MET A 1 7.58 90.55 31.58
C MET A 1 7.24 89.14 31.14
N LYS A 2 6.24 88.54 31.82
CA LYS A 2 5.32 87.44 31.46
C LYS A 2 5.90 86.12 30.90
N ASN A 3 5.48 84.93 31.30
CA ASN A 3 4.56 84.43 32.34
C ASN A 3 4.60 82.89 32.19
N PHE A 4 4.81 82.10 33.26
CA PHE A 4 4.25 80.75 33.31
C PHE A 4 3.86 80.39 34.76
N LYS A 5 2.56 80.57 35.03
CA LYS A 5 1.74 79.88 36.05
C LYS A 5 1.27 78.57 35.40
N ASN A 6 0.96 77.46 36.06
CA ASN A 6 0.81 77.11 37.47
C ASN A 6 0.88 75.57 37.56
N PHE A 7 1.40 75.07 38.67
CA PHE A 7 1.38 73.66 39.06
C PHE A 7 0.18 73.38 39.99
N LYS A 8 -0.25 72.11 39.98
CA LYS A 8 -1.09 71.37 40.95
C LYS A 8 -2.61 71.39 40.72
N ASN A 9 -3.12 70.25 40.26
CA ASN A 9 -4.10 69.47 41.01
C ASN A 9 -3.92 67.97 40.71
N PHE A 10 -3.58 67.24 41.76
CA PHE A 10 -3.28 65.81 41.79
C PHE A 10 -4.47 65.14 42.49
N LYS A 11 -5.30 64.38 41.76
CA LYS A 11 -6.21 63.35 42.29
C LYS A 11 -6.85 62.55 41.15
N ILE A 12 -6.58 61.24 41.16
CA ILE A 12 -7.45 60.11 40.77
C ILE A 12 -7.76 59.99 39.27
N VAL A 13 -7.11 59.02 38.59
CA VAL A 13 -7.76 57.79 38.09
C VAL A 13 -6.69 56.69 38.03
N VAL A 14 -6.69 55.77 39.01
CA VAL A 14 -6.06 54.45 38.87
C VAL A 14 -7.02 53.63 38.02
N LEU A 15 -6.82 53.62 36.70
CA LEU A 15 -7.45 52.64 35.81
C LEU A 15 -6.35 51.75 35.24
N ALA A 16 -6.46 50.47 35.58
CA ALA A 16 -5.70 49.33 35.12
C ALA A 16 -5.07 49.48 33.72
N PHE A 17 -3.82 49.91 33.67
CA PHE A 17 -2.91 49.55 32.59
C PHE A 17 -2.41 48.12 32.88
N ILE A 18 -3.32 47.15 32.79
CA ILE A 18 -2.91 45.78 32.49
C ILE A 18 -2.32 45.87 31.11
N LEU A 19 -1.00 45.75 31.08
CA LEU A 19 -0.17 45.56 29.91
C LEU A 19 -0.66 44.27 29.22
N ALA A 20 -1.72 44.38 28.42
CA ALA A 20 -2.09 43.37 27.46
C ALA A 20 -1.03 43.40 26.36
N LEU A 21 0.16 42.88 26.66
CA LEU A 21 0.94 42.18 25.65
C LEU A 21 0.05 40.99 25.26
N SER A 22 -0.80 41.22 24.27
CA SER A 22 -1.27 40.18 23.39
C SER A 22 -0.02 39.55 22.78
N ILE A 23 0.57 38.58 23.49
CA ILE A 23 1.41 37.55 22.90
C ILE A 23 0.47 36.89 21.91
N SER A 24 0.48 37.42 20.69
CA SER A 24 -0.08 36.75 19.53
C SER A 24 0.79 35.53 19.39
N THR A 25 0.44 34.47 20.10
CA THR A 25 0.97 33.16 19.80
C THR A 25 0.58 32.94 18.35
N THR A 26 1.58 32.97 17.48
CA THR A 26 1.39 32.51 16.11
C THR A 26 1.07 31.03 16.27
N THR A 27 -0.22 30.73 16.39
CA THR A 27 -0.70 29.37 16.22
C THR A 27 -0.35 29.02 14.78
N PHE A 28 0.82 28.41 14.58
CA PHE A 28 1.14 27.75 13.32
C PHE A 28 0.03 26.72 13.13
N ALA A 29 -0.96 27.05 12.29
CA ALA A 29 -1.98 26.11 11.89
C ALA A 29 -1.24 24.87 11.41
N LYS A 30 -1.44 23.72 12.08
CA LYS A 30 -0.77 22.48 11.75
C LYS A 30 -1.09 22.17 10.28
N LYS A 31 -0.10 22.34 9.40
CA LYS A 31 -0.29 22.26 7.96
C LYS A 31 -1.00 20.96 7.60
N HIS A 32 -2.14 21.06 6.95
CA HIS A 32 -2.87 19.90 6.45
C HIS A 32 -2.15 19.35 5.22
N ILE A 33 -1.62 18.13 5.34
CA ILE A 33 -1.09 17.36 4.21
C ILE A 33 -2.19 16.39 3.77
N GLU A 34 -2.68 16.56 2.55
CA GLU A 34 -3.66 15.68 1.94
C GLU A 34 -3.07 14.27 1.81
N LYS A 35 -3.79 13.27 2.33
CA LYS A 35 -3.47 11.85 2.18
C LYS A 35 -4.32 11.26 1.07
N VAL A 36 -3.69 10.79 0.01
CA VAL A 36 -4.35 9.98 -1.03
C VAL A 36 -3.78 8.58 -0.97
N SER A 37 -4.62 7.56 -1.16
CA SER A 37 -4.17 6.16 -1.19
C SER A 37 -4.67 5.49 -2.45
N ILE A 38 -3.75 4.95 -3.24
CA ILE A 38 -4.04 4.14 -4.42
C ILE A 38 -3.50 2.74 -4.12
N GLU A 39 -4.33 1.91 -3.49
CA GLU A 39 -4.00 0.53 -3.13
C GLU A 39 -5.14 -0.41 -3.46
N GLY A 40 -4.81 -1.61 -3.93
CA GLY A 40 -5.73 -2.73 -4.06
C GLY A 40 -5.42 -3.84 -3.05
N LYS A 41 -6.26 -4.89 -3.04
CA LYS A 41 -6.03 -6.11 -2.22
C LYS A 41 -4.71 -6.82 -2.59
N ASN A 42 -4.19 -6.58 -3.79
CA ASN A 42 -2.91 -7.10 -4.30
C ASN A 42 -2.35 -6.14 -5.37
N ARG A 43 -1.20 -6.48 -5.96
CA ARG A 43 -0.50 -5.63 -6.95
C ARG A 43 -1.28 -5.40 -8.24
N TYR A 44 -2.00 -6.42 -8.75
CA TYR A 44 -2.81 -6.27 -9.96
C TYR A 44 -3.93 -5.26 -9.72
N GLU A 45 -4.59 -5.36 -8.56
CA GLU A 45 -5.65 -4.43 -8.19
C GLU A 45 -5.12 -3.01 -7.95
N THR A 46 -3.92 -2.85 -7.38
CA THR A 46 -3.25 -1.53 -7.31
C THR A 46 -3.03 -0.94 -8.71
N ALA A 47 -2.50 -1.73 -9.65
CA ALA A 47 -2.31 -1.29 -11.04
C ALA A 47 -3.65 -0.93 -11.72
N ILE A 48 -4.71 -1.68 -11.44
CA ILE A 48 -6.07 -1.39 -11.91
C ILE A 48 -6.61 -0.09 -11.31
N GLN A 49 -6.37 0.20 -10.02
CA GLN A 49 -6.75 1.48 -9.42
C GLN A 49 -6.01 2.64 -10.08
N ILE A 50 -4.70 2.49 -10.34
CA ILE A 50 -3.91 3.48 -11.09
C ILE A 50 -4.51 3.68 -12.50
N SER A 51 -4.85 2.59 -13.19
CA SER A 51 -5.49 2.63 -14.51
C SER A 51 -6.83 3.37 -14.49
N LYS A 52 -7.71 3.09 -13.52
CA LYS A 52 -9.01 3.77 -13.39
C LYS A 52 -8.88 5.27 -13.14
N ILE A 53 -7.87 5.69 -12.36
CA ILE A 53 -7.62 7.11 -12.08
C ILE A 53 -7.04 7.81 -13.30
N SER A 54 -6.03 7.21 -13.94
CA SER A 54 -5.32 7.83 -15.07
C SER A 54 -6.06 7.72 -16.41
N HIS A 55 -6.90 6.69 -16.58
CA HIS A 55 -7.65 6.36 -17.79
C HIS A 55 -9.11 5.99 -17.44
N PRO A 56 -9.92 6.95 -16.95
CA PRO A 56 -11.25 6.68 -16.42
C PRO A 56 -12.24 6.17 -17.49
N LYS A 57 -12.02 6.50 -18.76
CA LYS A 57 -12.92 6.12 -19.87
C LYS A 57 -12.38 4.96 -20.68
N THR A 58 -11.35 5.21 -21.49
CA THR A 58 -10.82 4.23 -22.46
C THR A 58 -9.31 4.38 -22.61
N SER A 59 -8.65 3.33 -23.09
CA SER A 59 -7.31 3.42 -23.67
C SER A 59 -7.21 2.44 -24.85
N ASN A 60 -6.72 2.91 -26.00
CA ASN A 60 -6.62 2.09 -27.21
C ASN A 60 -5.56 0.98 -27.08
N THR A 61 -4.53 1.25 -26.28
CA THR A 61 -3.40 0.35 -26.02
C THR A 61 -3.23 0.14 -24.52
N VAL A 62 -2.93 -1.08 -24.12
CA VAL A 62 -2.50 -1.41 -22.76
C VAL A 62 -1.09 -2.00 -22.81
N ILE A 63 -0.28 -1.65 -21.82
CA ILE A 63 1.03 -2.28 -21.63
C ILE A 63 0.88 -3.36 -20.56
N ILE A 64 1.37 -4.56 -20.82
CA ILE A 64 1.36 -5.66 -19.87
C ILE A 64 2.80 -6.05 -19.53
N VAL A 65 3.08 -6.09 -18.22
CA VAL A 65 4.38 -6.49 -17.66
C VAL A 65 4.19 -7.62 -16.65
N ASN A 66 5.22 -8.45 -16.45
CA ASN A 66 5.17 -9.47 -15.42
C ASN A 66 5.23 -8.85 -14.01
N SER A 67 4.39 -9.37 -13.12
CA SER A 67 4.19 -8.86 -11.77
C SER A 67 5.36 -9.16 -10.81
N GLU A 68 6.11 -10.24 -11.05
CA GLU A 68 7.23 -10.72 -10.21
C GLU A 68 8.60 -10.57 -10.90
N LYS A 69 8.69 -10.82 -12.21
CA LYS A 69 9.89 -10.73 -13.05
C LYS A 69 10.04 -9.33 -13.65
N ILE A 70 10.16 -8.33 -12.78
CA ILE A 70 9.98 -6.93 -13.15
C ILE A 70 11.17 -6.28 -13.87
N SER A 71 12.32 -6.97 -13.97
CA SER A 71 13.59 -6.36 -14.44
C SER A 71 13.46 -5.74 -15.83
N ASP A 72 12.71 -6.39 -16.72
CA ASP A 72 12.50 -5.94 -18.10
C ASP A 72 11.55 -4.74 -18.20
N SER A 73 10.73 -4.51 -17.16
CA SER A 73 9.68 -3.48 -17.14
C SER A 73 10.13 -2.14 -16.56
N LEU A 74 11.27 -2.10 -15.86
CA LEU A 74 11.69 -0.94 -15.08
C LEU A 74 11.97 0.33 -15.91
N SER A 75 12.18 0.19 -17.22
CA SER A 75 12.36 1.31 -18.17
C SER A 75 11.10 1.66 -18.97
N VAL A 76 10.00 0.92 -18.81
CA VAL A 76 8.81 1.05 -19.69
C VAL A 76 8.00 2.31 -19.45
N GLY A 77 8.12 2.93 -18.27
CA GLY A 77 7.27 4.07 -17.88
C GLY A 77 7.24 5.19 -18.92
N VAL A 78 8.38 5.51 -19.53
CA VAL A 78 8.49 6.60 -20.52
C VAL A 78 7.70 6.29 -21.77
N LEU A 79 7.78 5.05 -22.25
CA LEU A 79 6.99 4.60 -23.40
C LEU A 79 5.49 4.67 -23.06
N ALA A 80 5.08 4.14 -21.91
CA ALA A 80 3.70 4.17 -21.43
C ALA A 80 3.13 5.60 -21.36
N HIS A 81 3.95 6.53 -20.86
CA HIS A 81 3.61 7.94 -20.77
C HIS A 81 3.40 8.58 -22.15
N GLN A 82 4.32 8.34 -23.09
CA GLN A 82 4.21 8.89 -24.46
C GLN A 82 3.01 8.35 -25.23
N ILE A 83 2.74 7.05 -25.13
CA ILE A 83 1.58 6.44 -25.81
C ILE A 83 0.28 6.54 -25.00
N LYS A 84 0.28 7.28 -23.89
CA LYS A 84 -0.89 7.50 -23.01
C LYS A 84 -1.63 6.18 -22.68
N SER A 85 -0.88 5.19 -22.25
CA SER A 85 -1.39 3.84 -22.00
C SER A 85 -1.12 3.41 -20.55
N PRO A 86 -2.09 2.76 -19.88
CA PRO A 86 -1.86 2.23 -18.54
C PRO A 86 -0.95 0.99 -18.61
N ILE A 87 -0.21 0.78 -17.52
CA ILE A 87 0.60 -0.42 -17.31
C ILE A 87 -0.20 -1.35 -16.39
N LEU A 88 -0.57 -2.51 -16.91
CA LEU A 88 -1.25 -3.59 -16.19
C LEU A 88 -0.28 -4.74 -15.93
N LEU A 89 -0.65 -5.60 -14.98
CA LEU A 89 0.20 -6.68 -14.50
C LEU A 89 -0.36 -8.05 -14.89
N THR A 90 0.54 -8.99 -15.15
CA THR A 90 0.22 -10.40 -15.40
C THR A 90 1.20 -11.30 -14.67
N ASP A 91 0.87 -12.59 -14.54
CA ASP A 91 1.82 -13.61 -14.10
C ASP A 91 2.57 -14.21 -15.29
N PHE A 92 3.40 -15.22 -15.06
CA PHE A 92 4.28 -15.78 -16.09
C PHE A 92 3.51 -16.57 -17.17
N ASP A 93 2.59 -17.44 -16.74
CA ASP A 93 1.86 -18.41 -17.55
C ASP A 93 0.35 -18.13 -17.63
N GLU A 94 -0.21 -17.39 -16.67
CA GLU A 94 -1.62 -16.99 -16.66
C GLU A 94 -1.82 -15.46 -16.64
N ILE A 95 -2.79 -14.98 -17.44
CA ILE A 95 -3.29 -13.61 -17.32
C ILE A 95 -4.42 -13.55 -16.31
N ASN A 96 -4.25 -12.74 -15.27
CA ASN A 96 -5.22 -12.66 -14.19
C ASN A 96 -6.57 -12.12 -14.70
N GLU A 97 -7.67 -12.69 -14.20
CA GLU A 97 -9.03 -12.30 -14.59
C GLU A 97 -9.30 -10.80 -14.34
N SER A 98 -8.76 -10.23 -13.25
CA SER A 98 -8.91 -8.80 -12.95
C SER A 98 -8.21 -7.92 -13.99
N THR A 99 -7.06 -8.35 -14.51
CA THR A 99 -6.36 -7.66 -15.60
C THR A 99 -7.18 -7.73 -16.89
N LEU A 100 -7.71 -8.90 -17.26
CA LEU A 100 -8.58 -9.03 -18.44
C LEU A 100 -9.82 -8.13 -18.35
N LYS A 101 -10.48 -8.07 -17.19
CA LYS A 101 -11.63 -7.18 -16.95
C LYS A 101 -11.26 -5.72 -17.12
N GLU A 102 -10.06 -5.32 -16.68
CA GLU A 102 -9.60 -3.94 -16.86
C GLU A 102 -9.27 -3.61 -18.32
N ILE A 103 -8.69 -4.55 -19.08
CA ILE A 103 -8.48 -4.42 -20.54
C ILE A 103 -9.82 -4.19 -21.25
N GLN A 104 -10.85 -4.97 -20.88
CA GLN A 104 -12.20 -4.84 -21.41
C GLN A 104 -12.85 -3.49 -21.01
N ARG A 105 -12.71 -3.07 -19.74
CA ARG A 105 -13.21 -1.77 -19.26
C ARG A 105 -12.61 -0.62 -20.08
N LEU A 106 -11.32 -0.69 -20.37
CA LEU A 106 -10.60 0.30 -21.18
C LEU A 106 -10.97 0.25 -22.67
N LYS A 107 -11.68 -0.78 -23.12
CA LYS A 107 -11.98 -1.06 -24.54
C LYS A 107 -10.70 -1.12 -25.38
N ALA A 108 -9.62 -1.64 -24.81
CA ALA A 108 -8.33 -1.70 -25.47
C ALA A 108 -8.32 -2.77 -26.56
N LYS A 109 -7.78 -2.43 -27.73
CA LYS A 109 -7.60 -3.36 -28.86
C LYS A 109 -6.17 -3.83 -29.01
N ASN A 110 -5.22 -2.99 -28.61
CA ASN A 110 -3.80 -3.26 -28.76
C ASN A 110 -3.18 -3.60 -27.40
N ILE A 111 -2.37 -4.64 -27.37
CA ILE A 111 -1.64 -5.07 -26.17
C ILE A 111 -0.15 -5.05 -26.49
N LEU A 112 0.61 -4.36 -25.64
CA LEU A 112 2.05 -4.31 -25.72
C LEU A 112 2.66 -5.10 -24.55
N LEU A 113 3.18 -6.29 -24.84
CA LEU A 113 3.88 -7.12 -23.87
C LEU A 113 5.32 -6.65 -23.72
N ILE A 114 5.80 -6.53 -22.49
CA ILE A 114 7.17 -6.09 -22.20
C ILE A 114 7.91 -7.19 -21.46
N GLY A 115 9.01 -7.63 -22.06
CA GLY A 115 9.86 -8.71 -21.55
C GLY A 115 9.78 -9.97 -22.40
N GLY A 116 10.86 -10.75 -22.33
CA GLY A 116 11.00 -11.97 -23.12
C GLY A 116 10.05 -13.09 -22.69
N ASN A 117 10.14 -14.23 -23.39
CA ASN A 117 9.31 -15.41 -23.13
C ASN A 117 9.51 -16.01 -21.73
N GLN A 118 10.64 -15.69 -21.08
CA GLN A 118 10.95 -16.08 -19.71
C GLN A 118 10.24 -15.20 -18.67
N SER A 119 9.72 -14.03 -19.07
CA SER A 119 8.94 -13.13 -18.23
C SER A 119 7.44 -13.28 -18.50
N ILE A 120 7.04 -13.30 -19.76
CA ILE A 120 5.64 -13.45 -20.19
C ILE A 120 5.63 -14.55 -21.26
N SER A 121 5.03 -15.70 -20.97
CA SER A 121 5.07 -16.89 -21.82
C SER A 121 4.48 -16.65 -23.22
N LYS A 122 4.89 -17.49 -24.18
CA LYS A 122 4.30 -17.49 -25.54
C LYS A 122 2.84 -17.94 -25.55
N SER A 123 2.44 -18.78 -24.59
CA SER A 123 1.05 -19.23 -24.45
C SER A 123 0.12 -18.07 -24.10
N GLN A 124 0.53 -17.14 -23.23
CA GLN A 124 -0.24 -15.92 -22.93
C GLN A 124 -0.40 -15.02 -24.16
N GLU A 125 0.68 -14.80 -24.90
CA GLU A 125 0.63 -14.03 -26.15
C GLU A 125 -0.34 -14.66 -27.16
N SER A 126 -0.24 -15.99 -27.35
CA SER A 126 -1.14 -16.75 -28.23
C SER A 126 -2.59 -16.70 -27.75
N TYR A 127 -2.81 -16.78 -26.43
CA TYR A 127 -4.12 -16.65 -25.81
C TYR A 127 -4.74 -15.29 -26.14
N LEU A 128 -4.01 -14.19 -25.93
CA LEU A 128 -4.49 -12.84 -26.21
C LEU A 128 -4.80 -12.63 -27.70
N ILE A 129 -3.95 -13.12 -28.61
CA ILE A 129 -4.21 -13.07 -30.06
C ILE A 129 -5.48 -13.84 -30.42
N LYS A 130 -5.63 -15.07 -29.90
CA LYS A 130 -6.82 -15.89 -30.14
C LYS A 130 -8.11 -15.24 -29.65
N HIS A 131 -8.03 -14.37 -28.63
CA HIS A 131 -9.16 -13.60 -28.11
C HIS A 131 -9.33 -12.23 -28.78
N GLY A 132 -8.71 -12.01 -29.95
CA GLY A 132 -8.98 -10.87 -30.83
C GLY A 132 -8.20 -9.59 -30.49
N TYR A 133 -7.16 -9.66 -29.66
CA TYR A 133 -6.29 -8.52 -29.40
C TYR A 133 -5.14 -8.44 -30.41
N ASN A 134 -4.76 -7.22 -30.78
CA ASN A 134 -3.54 -6.97 -31.54
C ASN A 134 -2.35 -6.95 -30.58
N VAL A 135 -1.62 -8.06 -30.50
CA VAL A 135 -0.53 -8.21 -29.53
C VAL A 135 0.82 -7.95 -30.19
N ARG A 136 1.64 -7.14 -29.55
CA ARG A 136 3.05 -6.92 -29.92
C ARG A 136 3.92 -7.09 -28.68
N ARG A 137 5.12 -7.64 -28.86
CA ARG A 137 6.11 -7.80 -27.78
C ARG A 137 7.32 -6.92 -28.01
N ILE A 138 7.78 -6.25 -26.95
CA ILE A 138 9.09 -5.60 -26.88
C ILE A 138 9.94 -6.37 -25.89
N SER A 139 11.04 -6.94 -26.36
CA SER A 139 11.98 -7.70 -25.55
C SER A 139 13.34 -7.77 -26.19
N GLY A 140 14.39 -7.80 -25.37
CA GLY A 140 15.75 -8.14 -25.76
C GLY A 140 16.19 -9.50 -25.19
N LYS A 141 17.46 -9.86 -25.41
CA LYS A 141 18.07 -11.08 -24.84
C LYS A 141 18.14 -11.05 -23.31
N ASP A 142 18.20 -9.85 -22.76
CA ASP A 142 18.24 -9.54 -21.34
C ASP A 142 17.60 -8.17 -21.08
N ARG A 143 17.64 -7.72 -19.83
CA ARG A 143 17.09 -6.41 -19.43
C ARG A 143 17.81 -5.21 -20.07
N ILE A 144 19.10 -5.36 -20.38
CA ILE A 144 19.89 -4.31 -21.03
C ILE A 144 19.36 -4.11 -22.44
N ASP A 145 19.30 -5.18 -23.22
CA ASP A 145 18.76 -5.15 -24.56
C ASP A 145 17.28 -4.74 -24.58
N THR A 146 16.48 -5.21 -23.62
CA THR A 146 15.07 -4.78 -23.50
C THR A 146 14.95 -3.27 -23.28
N SER A 147 15.84 -2.67 -22.48
CA SER A 147 15.86 -1.21 -22.29
C SER A 147 16.17 -0.46 -23.59
N PHE A 148 17.03 -1.01 -24.45
CA PHE A 148 17.36 -0.42 -25.74
C PHE A 148 16.23 -0.57 -26.76
N GLU A 149 15.53 -1.71 -26.78
CA GLU A 149 14.35 -1.87 -27.65
C GLU A 149 13.23 -0.91 -27.23
N ILE A 150 12.99 -0.72 -25.93
CA ILE A 150 12.04 0.30 -25.44
C ILE A 150 12.46 1.72 -25.88
N ALA A 151 13.76 2.03 -25.81
CA ALA A 151 14.26 3.35 -26.19
C ALA A 151 14.25 3.57 -27.72
N LYS A 152 14.41 2.51 -28.51
CA LYS A 152 14.22 2.52 -29.96
C LYS A 152 12.76 2.77 -30.34
N GLU A 153 11.81 2.15 -29.64
CA GLU A 153 10.38 2.44 -29.80
C GLU A 153 10.07 3.91 -29.50
N LEU A 154 10.65 4.46 -28.44
CA LEU A 154 10.55 5.88 -28.12
C LEU A 154 11.13 6.77 -29.23
N SER A 155 12.27 6.39 -29.80
CA SER A 155 12.91 7.10 -30.92
C SER A 155 12.04 7.11 -32.18
N ASN A 156 11.40 5.97 -32.48
CA ASN A 156 10.50 5.82 -33.62
C ASN A 156 9.24 6.67 -33.44
N LEU A 157 8.62 6.64 -32.25
CA LEU A 157 7.44 7.44 -31.93
C LEU A 157 7.72 8.95 -32.06
N ASN A 158 8.87 9.40 -31.57
CA ASN A 158 9.26 10.80 -31.62
C ASN A 158 9.91 11.19 -32.95
N GLN A 159 10.10 10.24 -33.88
CA GLN A 159 10.79 10.42 -35.16
C GLN A 159 12.17 11.10 -35.00
N THR A 160 12.91 10.75 -33.95
CA THR A 160 14.20 11.37 -33.62
C THR A 160 15.13 10.39 -32.91
N LYS A 161 16.43 10.53 -33.17
CA LYS A 161 17.51 9.89 -32.40
C LYS A 161 18.20 10.86 -31.44
N LYS A 162 17.71 12.11 -31.37
CA LYS A 162 18.19 13.17 -30.50
C LYS A 162 17.25 13.33 -29.33
N PHE A 163 17.77 13.18 -28.12
CA PHE A 163 17.03 13.39 -26.89
C PHE A 163 17.71 14.50 -26.08
N ASP A 164 16.92 15.27 -25.34
CA ASP A 164 17.50 16.25 -24.42
C ASP A 164 18.24 15.54 -23.27
N ASN A 165 17.75 14.39 -22.82
CA ASN A 165 18.34 13.68 -21.70
C ASN A 165 18.33 12.15 -21.89
N ALA A 166 19.22 11.46 -21.18
CA ALA A 166 19.15 10.02 -20.94
C ALA A 166 19.45 9.69 -19.47
N PHE A 167 18.77 8.67 -18.96
CA PHE A 167 19.00 8.12 -17.62
C PHE A 167 19.69 6.77 -17.75
N VAL A 168 20.94 6.67 -17.32
CA VAL A 168 21.73 5.44 -17.39
C VAL A 168 21.77 4.79 -16.01
N VAL A 169 21.41 3.51 -15.92
CA VAL A 169 21.35 2.76 -14.66
C VAL A 169 22.11 1.44 -14.79
N HIS A 170 22.83 1.02 -13.75
CA HIS A 170 23.48 -0.29 -13.75
C HIS A 170 22.42 -1.40 -13.57
N SER A 171 22.38 -2.33 -14.52
CA SER A 171 21.39 -3.41 -14.66
C SER A 171 21.29 -4.41 -13.50
N THR A 172 22.23 -4.41 -12.56
CA THR A 172 22.28 -5.36 -11.43
C THR A 172 22.56 -4.65 -10.11
N LYS A 173 23.59 -3.80 -10.06
CA LYS A 173 24.05 -3.16 -8.82
C LYS A 173 23.22 -1.94 -8.39
N SER A 174 22.52 -1.29 -9.32
CA SER A 174 21.69 -0.10 -9.05
C SER A 174 20.30 -0.18 -9.69
N ILE A 175 19.87 -1.39 -10.09
CA ILE A 175 18.60 -1.57 -10.81
C ILE A 175 17.39 -1.08 -10.00
N VAL A 176 17.44 -1.14 -8.67
CA VAL A 176 16.36 -0.62 -7.81
C VAL A 176 16.16 0.90 -7.96
N ASP A 177 17.23 1.64 -8.27
CA ASP A 177 17.16 3.11 -8.38
C ASP A 177 16.39 3.53 -9.65
N SER A 178 16.33 2.66 -10.67
CA SER A 178 15.54 2.90 -11.89
C SER A 178 14.04 3.10 -11.61
N ALA A 179 13.49 2.37 -10.63
CA ALA A 179 12.09 2.54 -10.24
C ALA A 179 11.82 3.94 -9.67
N SER A 180 12.77 4.56 -8.97
CA SER A 180 12.61 5.92 -8.43
C SER A 180 12.83 7.02 -9.47
N VAL A 181 13.68 6.80 -10.48
CA VAL A 181 13.92 7.80 -11.55
C VAL A 181 12.84 7.76 -12.64
N SER A 182 12.01 6.72 -12.65
CA SER A 182 10.96 6.50 -13.65
C SER A 182 10.04 7.71 -13.87
N ALA A 183 9.57 8.37 -12.80
CA ALA A 183 8.74 9.56 -12.90
C ALA A 183 9.48 10.75 -13.53
N ALA A 184 10.77 10.94 -13.20
CA ALA A 184 11.61 11.99 -13.81
C ALA A 184 11.82 11.70 -15.31
N ALA A 185 12.11 10.45 -15.66
CA ALA A 185 12.29 10.01 -17.04
C ALA A 185 11.03 10.23 -17.89
N CYS A 186 9.85 9.89 -17.35
CA CYS A 186 8.56 10.17 -17.98
C CYS A 186 8.34 11.69 -18.14
N HIS A 187 8.55 12.46 -17.07
CA HIS A 187 8.35 13.92 -17.08
C HIS A 187 9.23 14.63 -18.10
N MET A 188 10.45 14.12 -18.32
CA MET A 188 11.43 14.69 -19.24
C MET A 188 11.42 14.03 -20.62
N ASN A 189 10.47 13.12 -20.89
CA ASN A 189 10.39 12.34 -22.13
C ASN A 189 11.74 11.75 -22.57
N SER A 190 12.44 11.11 -21.63
CA SER A 190 13.84 10.73 -21.81
C SER A 190 14.04 9.26 -21.44
N PRO A 191 14.76 8.46 -22.25
CA PRO A 191 14.85 7.02 -22.05
C PRO A 191 15.63 6.64 -20.78
N ILE A 192 15.24 5.52 -20.19
CA ILE A 192 16.03 4.81 -19.18
C ILE A 192 16.78 3.68 -19.89
N LEU A 193 18.10 3.73 -19.82
CA LEU A 193 19.02 2.82 -20.49
C LEU A 193 19.81 2.04 -19.44
N PHE A 194 19.85 0.72 -19.58
CA PHE A 194 20.62 -0.13 -18.69
C PHE A 194 22.00 -0.42 -19.26
N VAL A 195 22.99 -0.48 -18.36
CA VAL A 195 24.37 -0.88 -18.67
C VAL A 195 24.82 -2.03 -17.78
N GLY A 196 25.79 -2.80 -18.26
CA GLY A 196 26.37 -3.95 -17.58
C GLY A 196 27.52 -3.54 -16.66
N ASN A 197 28.56 -4.37 -16.62
CA ASN A 197 29.81 -4.04 -15.97
C ASN A 197 30.63 -3.01 -16.76
N ASP A 198 30.37 -2.89 -18.06
CA ASP A 198 30.96 -1.93 -19.00
C ASP A 198 29.85 -1.23 -19.82
N THR A 199 30.27 -0.37 -20.76
CA THR A 199 29.40 0.38 -21.67
C THR A 199 29.37 -0.22 -23.09
N THR A 200 29.92 -1.42 -23.30
CA THR A 200 30.09 -2.02 -24.63
C THR A 200 28.75 -2.17 -25.36
N SER A 201 27.74 -2.77 -24.72
CA SER A 201 26.42 -2.94 -25.34
C SER A 201 25.72 -1.61 -25.64
N PHE A 202 25.95 -0.57 -24.82
CA PHE A 202 25.44 0.77 -25.11
C PHE A 202 26.14 1.35 -26.34
N ASN A 203 27.46 1.23 -26.44
CA ASN A 203 28.23 1.76 -27.57
C ASN A 203 27.86 1.08 -28.89
N GLU A 204 27.67 -0.23 -28.88
CA GLU A 204 27.30 -1.00 -30.07
C GLU A 204 25.89 -0.64 -30.57
N LYS A 205 24.92 -0.50 -29.67
CA LYS A 205 23.49 -0.45 -30.03
C LYS A 205 22.87 0.93 -29.98
N TYR A 206 23.43 1.84 -29.18
CA TYR A 206 22.75 3.08 -28.82
C TYR A 206 23.64 4.34 -28.88
N ALA A 207 24.96 4.24 -29.12
CA ALA A 207 25.82 5.42 -29.24
C ALA A 207 25.53 6.32 -30.46
N LYS A 208 24.78 5.81 -31.46
CA LYS A 208 24.30 6.64 -32.58
C LYS A 208 23.20 7.63 -32.15
N ASN A 209 22.63 7.46 -30.96
CA ASN A 209 21.69 8.41 -30.38
C ASN A 209 22.46 9.48 -29.60
N THR A 210 22.04 10.74 -29.72
CA THR A 210 22.73 11.86 -29.07
C THR A 210 21.89 12.41 -27.92
N PHE A 211 22.51 12.64 -26.77
CA PHE A 211 21.89 13.18 -25.56
C PHE A 211 22.54 14.51 -25.20
N LYS A 212 21.76 15.57 -24.94
CA LYS A 212 22.34 16.83 -24.43
C LYS A 212 22.86 16.66 -23.00
N ASN A 213 22.12 15.93 -22.17
CA ASN A 213 22.52 15.58 -20.80
C ASN A 213 22.42 14.07 -20.57
N THR A 214 23.39 13.52 -19.84
CA THR A 214 23.31 12.13 -19.35
C THR A 214 23.29 12.13 -17.83
N TYR A 215 22.32 11.43 -17.23
CA TYR A 215 22.21 11.25 -15.78
C TYR A 215 22.58 9.81 -15.43
N LEU A 216 23.68 9.65 -14.68
CA LEU A 216 24.14 8.35 -14.18
C LEU A 216 23.48 8.10 -12.83
N ILE A 217 22.53 7.16 -12.78
CA ILE A 217 21.70 6.91 -11.60
C ILE A 217 22.22 5.71 -10.82
N GLY A 218 22.48 5.93 -9.54
CA GLY A 218 22.98 4.93 -8.60
C GLY A 218 24.51 4.86 -8.58
N GLY A 219 25.06 4.55 -7.39
CA GLY A 219 26.50 4.64 -7.14
C GLY A 219 27.36 3.77 -8.07
N ALA A 220 26.81 2.64 -8.53
CA ALA A 220 27.52 1.72 -9.41
C ALA A 220 27.77 2.27 -10.83
N THR A 221 27.07 3.34 -11.22
CA THR A 221 27.28 4.00 -12.51
C THR A 221 28.38 5.05 -12.49
N ALA A 222 28.87 5.46 -11.32
CA ALA A 222 29.85 6.53 -11.20
C ALA A 222 31.13 6.29 -12.04
N LYS A 223 31.55 5.03 -12.13
CA LYS A 223 32.72 4.60 -12.93
C LYS A 223 32.57 4.83 -14.44
N PHE A 224 31.37 5.11 -14.94
CA PHE A 224 31.11 5.34 -16.36
C PHE A 224 31.15 6.81 -16.76
N SER A 225 31.49 7.73 -15.84
CA SER A 225 31.54 9.18 -16.13
C SER A 225 32.38 9.54 -17.36
N ASN A 226 33.48 8.82 -17.58
CA ASN A 226 34.37 9.07 -18.72
C ASN A 226 33.78 8.59 -20.05
N SER A 227 32.93 7.55 -20.02
CA SER A 227 32.19 7.08 -21.20
C SER A 227 30.99 7.97 -21.54
N PHE A 228 30.54 8.81 -20.60
CA PHE A 228 29.46 9.77 -20.78
C PHE A 228 29.94 11.18 -20.41
N PRO A 229 30.71 11.86 -21.29
CA PRO A 229 31.18 13.22 -21.04
C PRO A 229 30.02 14.16 -20.68
N ASN A 230 30.24 15.07 -19.71
CA ASN A 230 29.23 15.98 -19.15
C ASN A 230 28.06 15.30 -18.41
N SER A 231 28.23 14.05 -18.00
CA SER A 231 27.22 13.36 -17.20
C SER A 231 27.12 13.85 -15.76
N LYS A 232 25.92 13.76 -15.19
CA LYS A 232 25.64 14.08 -13.78
C LYS A 232 25.32 12.79 -13.03
N ILE A 233 26.08 12.50 -11.97
CA ILE A 233 25.89 11.30 -11.16
C ILE A 233 24.93 11.60 -10.00
N ILE A 234 23.86 10.81 -9.85
CA ILE A 234 22.85 10.96 -8.80
C ILE A 234 22.74 9.65 -8.02
N TYR A 235 23.22 9.65 -6.76
CA TYR A 235 23.14 8.48 -5.87
C TYR A 235 23.18 8.88 -4.40
N GLY A 236 22.50 8.13 -3.55
CA GLY A 236 22.51 8.26 -2.09
C GLY A 236 23.32 7.16 -1.40
N LYS A 237 23.29 7.14 -0.06
CA LYS A 237 23.93 6.06 0.73
C LYS A 237 23.17 4.74 0.61
N ASN A 238 21.88 4.81 0.30
CA ASN A 238 20.99 3.70 0.04
C ASN A 238 19.92 4.12 -0.97
N ARG A 239 19.04 3.19 -1.36
CA ARG A 239 17.96 3.43 -2.33
C ARG A 239 16.99 4.54 -1.93
N ASN A 240 16.69 4.71 -0.64
CA ASN A 240 15.81 5.78 -0.16
C ASN A 240 16.50 7.13 -0.35
N ASP A 241 17.76 7.26 0.06
CA ASP A 241 18.56 8.47 -0.19
C ASP A 241 18.72 8.78 -1.68
N THR A 242 18.91 7.77 -2.54
CA THR A 242 18.94 7.96 -4.00
C THR A 242 17.61 8.53 -4.50
N SER A 243 16.47 7.97 -4.07
CA SER A 243 15.14 8.46 -4.46
C SER A 243 14.91 9.92 -4.02
N MET A 244 15.35 10.31 -2.82
CA MET A 244 15.27 11.69 -2.34
C MET A 244 16.16 12.65 -3.13
N LYS A 245 17.36 12.21 -3.53
CA LYS A 245 18.25 13.01 -4.39
C LYS A 245 17.65 13.20 -5.78
N ILE A 246 17.08 12.16 -6.38
CA ILE A 246 16.33 12.25 -7.64
C ILE A 246 15.18 13.26 -7.49
N ALA A 247 14.38 13.14 -6.43
CA ALA A 247 13.30 14.08 -6.13
C ALA A 247 13.80 15.52 -6.03
N TYR A 248 14.90 15.76 -5.33
CA TYR A 248 15.49 17.09 -5.21
C TYR A 248 16.03 17.62 -6.55
N THR A 249 16.65 16.77 -7.37
CA THR A 249 17.21 17.18 -8.67
C THR A 249 16.13 17.58 -9.66
N PHE A 250 15.06 16.80 -9.79
CA PHE A 250 14.07 16.97 -10.86
C PHE A 250 12.75 17.60 -10.40
N PHE A 251 12.46 17.57 -9.09
CA PHE A 251 11.17 17.95 -8.53
C PHE A 251 11.30 18.84 -7.28
N LYS A 252 12.36 19.64 -7.15
CA LYS A 252 12.62 20.52 -5.98
C LYS A 252 11.43 21.38 -5.54
N ASN A 253 10.60 21.79 -6.50
CA ASN A 253 9.45 22.67 -6.28
C ASN A 253 8.12 21.90 -6.13
N SER A 254 8.13 20.58 -6.30
CA SER A 254 6.90 19.79 -6.17
C SER A 254 6.38 19.86 -4.74
N LYS A 255 5.07 20.06 -4.61
CA LYS A 255 4.34 19.96 -3.34
C LYS A 255 3.56 18.66 -3.21
N SER A 256 3.52 17.85 -4.26
CA SER A 256 2.97 16.50 -4.22
C SER A 256 4.08 15.45 -4.32
N VAL A 257 3.89 14.33 -3.62
CA VAL A 257 4.82 13.20 -3.57
C VAL A 257 4.06 11.90 -3.76
N PHE A 258 4.63 10.98 -4.54
CA PHE A 258 4.21 9.58 -4.58
C PHE A 258 5.12 8.76 -3.68
N LEU A 259 4.57 8.22 -2.60
CA LEU A 259 5.29 7.35 -1.67
C LEU A 259 5.10 5.90 -2.10
N ALA A 260 6.20 5.16 -2.27
CA ALA A 260 6.17 3.76 -2.69
C ALA A 260 7.15 2.91 -1.88
N LYS A 261 6.92 1.59 -1.83
CA LYS A 261 7.83 0.65 -1.17
C LYS A 261 9.19 0.63 -1.87
N ASN A 262 10.24 0.51 -1.08
CA ASN A 262 11.61 0.53 -1.56
C ASN A 262 12.13 -0.84 -2.10
N GLY A 263 11.32 -1.90 -2.07
CA GLY A 263 11.75 -3.25 -2.48
C GLY A 263 12.76 -3.92 -1.54
N GLU A 264 12.79 -3.52 -0.27
CA GLU A 264 13.65 -4.14 0.75
C GLU A 264 13.22 -5.55 1.14
N GLN A 265 11.92 -5.88 1.05
CA GLN A 265 11.46 -7.22 1.39
C GLN A 265 11.53 -8.14 0.18
N ARG A 266 11.06 -7.66 -0.98
CA ARG A 266 11.13 -8.37 -2.25
C ARG A 266 11.38 -7.37 -3.37
N PHE A 267 12.25 -7.74 -4.31
CA PHE A 267 12.55 -6.90 -5.48
C PHE A 267 11.28 -6.51 -6.26
N SER A 268 10.31 -7.43 -6.36
CA SER A 268 9.05 -7.21 -7.06
C SER A 268 8.11 -6.18 -6.42
N GLU A 269 8.36 -5.71 -5.18
CA GLU A 269 7.58 -4.62 -4.59
C GLU A 269 7.75 -3.29 -5.33
N LEU A 270 8.81 -3.16 -6.14
CA LEU A 270 9.06 -1.99 -6.98
C LEU A 270 8.08 -1.88 -8.17
N ILE A 271 7.27 -2.91 -8.45
CA ILE A 271 6.29 -2.89 -9.54
C ILE A 271 5.24 -1.78 -9.38
N ASP A 272 4.93 -1.42 -8.13
CA ASP A 272 4.04 -0.31 -7.78
C ASP A 272 4.63 1.04 -8.29
N CYS A 273 5.97 1.18 -8.32
CA CYS A 273 6.64 2.36 -8.87
C CYS A 273 6.56 2.39 -10.39
N VAL A 274 6.77 1.24 -11.05
CA VAL A 274 6.71 1.13 -12.52
C VAL A 274 5.33 1.51 -13.03
N THR A 275 4.28 0.99 -12.40
CA THR A 275 2.89 1.23 -12.80
C THR A 275 2.43 2.67 -12.59
N VAL A 276 2.89 3.32 -11.50
CA VAL A 276 2.48 4.70 -11.19
C VAL A 276 3.31 5.77 -11.89
N ALA A 277 4.50 5.44 -12.43
CA ALA A 277 5.43 6.43 -13.00
C ALA A 277 4.81 7.37 -14.04
N PRO A 278 4.00 6.92 -15.03
CA PRO A 278 3.36 7.82 -15.98
C PRO A 278 2.39 8.79 -15.30
N PHE A 279 1.66 8.33 -14.29
CA PHE A 279 0.71 9.16 -13.55
C PHE A 279 1.43 10.18 -12.65
N ALA A 280 2.48 9.75 -11.95
CA ALA A 280 3.31 10.64 -11.14
C ALA A 280 3.96 11.75 -11.99
N ALA A 281 4.37 11.44 -13.22
CA ALA A 281 4.92 12.41 -14.16
C ALA A 281 3.89 13.45 -14.64
N ASN A 282 2.64 13.05 -14.87
CA ASN A 282 1.54 13.98 -15.18
C ASN A 282 1.26 14.94 -14.02
N GLU A 283 1.35 14.44 -12.78
CA GLU A 283 1.26 15.25 -11.56
C GLU A 283 2.55 16.02 -11.24
N LYS A 284 3.56 15.97 -12.12
CA LYS A 284 4.90 16.59 -11.94
C LYS A 284 5.50 16.29 -10.56
N SER A 285 5.34 15.06 -10.10
CA SER A 285 5.62 14.64 -8.73
C SER A 285 6.66 13.50 -8.69
N PRO A 286 7.58 13.53 -7.73
CA PRO A 286 8.58 12.47 -7.57
C PRO A 286 7.95 11.20 -6.99
N ILE A 287 8.55 10.06 -7.32
CA ILE A 287 8.39 8.81 -6.56
C ILE A 287 9.50 8.75 -5.52
N ILE A 288 9.11 8.64 -4.25
CA ILE A 288 10.02 8.56 -3.11
C ILE A 288 9.84 7.21 -2.43
N PHE A 289 10.96 6.56 -2.16
CA PHE A 289 10.97 5.26 -1.51
C PHE A 289 10.77 5.37 -0.01
N ALA A 290 10.01 4.41 0.52
CA ALA A 290 9.77 4.22 1.93
C ALA A 290 10.12 2.79 2.34
N SER A 291 10.78 2.67 3.49
CA SER A 291 10.87 1.40 4.22
C SER A 291 9.54 1.11 4.90
N THR A 292 9.12 -0.14 4.83
CA THR A 292 7.93 -0.62 5.57
C THR A 292 8.32 -1.27 6.89
N LYS A 293 9.61 -1.59 7.07
CA LYS A 293 10.16 -2.19 8.29
C LYS A 293 10.68 -1.16 9.28
N ASN A 294 11.34 -0.12 8.77
CA ASN A 294 12.08 0.82 9.61
C ASN A 294 11.37 2.17 9.72
N ASN A 295 11.54 2.84 10.86
CA ASN A 295 11.11 4.22 11.04
C ASN A 295 11.89 5.17 10.11
N LEU A 296 11.32 6.34 9.82
CA LEU A 296 12.02 7.40 9.10
C LEU A 296 13.32 7.78 9.82
N THR A 297 14.40 7.80 9.06
CA THR A 297 15.70 8.33 9.47
C THR A 297 15.63 9.85 9.64
N LYS A 298 16.62 10.43 10.34
CA LYS A 298 16.75 11.90 10.45
C LYS A 298 16.89 12.57 9.08
N SER A 299 17.57 11.92 8.13
CA SER A 299 17.74 12.39 6.75
C SER A 299 16.39 12.49 6.03
N GLU A 300 15.57 11.43 6.11
CA GLU A 300 14.25 11.40 5.49
C GLU A 300 13.30 12.43 6.10
N LYS A 301 13.28 12.57 7.43
CA LYS A 301 12.49 13.61 8.11
C LYS A 301 12.88 15.02 7.62
N SER A 302 14.17 15.34 7.65
CA SER A 302 14.68 16.63 7.16
C SER A 302 14.35 16.87 5.69
N PHE A 303 14.36 15.83 4.87
CA PHE A 303 13.96 15.92 3.47
C PHE A 303 12.48 16.32 3.34
N TYR A 304 11.56 15.67 4.06
CA TYR A 304 10.14 16.03 4.01
C TYR A 304 9.85 17.42 4.58
N ASP A 305 10.56 17.83 5.64
CA ASP A 305 10.49 19.18 6.20
C ASP A 305 10.88 20.23 5.15
N LYS A 306 11.97 19.99 4.40
CA LYS A 306 12.46 20.88 3.33
C LYS A 306 11.55 20.90 2.11
N LEU A 307 11.13 19.73 1.64
CA LEU A 307 10.23 19.61 0.49
C LEU A 307 8.88 20.27 0.81
N ASN A 308 8.43 20.13 2.06
CA ASN A 308 7.22 20.71 2.62
C ASN A 308 5.99 20.39 1.73
N PRO A 309 5.64 19.10 1.52
CA PRO A 309 4.54 18.70 0.64
C PRO A 309 3.19 19.18 1.19
N ASN A 310 2.21 19.38 0.32
CA ASN A 310 0.80 19.56 0.67
C ASN A 310 -0.05 18.32 0.34
N LYS A 311 0.46 17.38 -0.46
CA LYS A 311 -0.20 16.13 -0.85
C LYS A 311 0.81 14.98 -0.86
N ILE A 312 0.46 13.85 -0.24
CA ILE A 312 1.21 12.60 -0.34
C ILE A 312 0.26 11.51 -0.80
N THR A 313 0.58 10.92 -1.94
CA THR A 313 -0.13 9.78 -2.54
C THR A 313 0.62 8.50 -2.19
N LEU A 314 -0.04 7.58 -1.48
CA LEU A 314 0.50 6.27 -1.12
C LEU A 314 0.16 5.27 -2.21
N ILE A 315 1.17 4.55 -2.72
CA ILE A 315 0.99 3.57 -3.80
C ILE A 315 1.24 2.16 -3.28
N GLY A 316 0.19 1.35 -3.32
CA GLY A 316 0.18 0.00 -2.76
C GLY A 316 0.09 -0.04 -1.24
N GLY A 317 -0.21 -1.24 -0.72
CA GLY A 317 -0.43 -1.47 0.70
C GLY A 317 0.83 -1.34 1.57
N GLY A 318 0.63 -0.96 2.84
CA GLY A 318 1.66 -1.00 3.88
C GLY A 318 2.38 0.34 4.16
N LEU A 319 1.95 1.44 3.54
CA LEU A 319 2.62 2.75 3.64
C LEU A 319 1.93 3.75 4.57
N HIS A 320 0.76 3.41 5.13
CA HIS A 320 -0.01 4.32 5.99
C HIS A 320 0.77 4.78 7.23
N LEU A 321 1.47 3.86 7.92
CA LEU A 321 2.34 4.20 9.04
C LEU A 321 3.44 5.17 8.64
N LYS A 322 3.95 5.04 7.42
CA LYS A 322 5.02 5.89 6.94
C LYS A 322 4.53 7.30 6.63
N PHE A 323 3.31 7.43 6.09
CA PHE A 323 2.62 8.71 6.00
C PHE A 323 2.45 9.37 7.38
N ASP A 324 1.98 8.59 8.36
CA ASP A 324 1.74 9.08 9.72
C ASP A 324 3.04 9.60 10.38
N GLU A 325 4.16 8.89 10.19
CA GLU A 325 5.49 9.35 10.59
C GLU A 325 5.94 10.63 9.88
N ILE A 326 5.68 10.77 8.57
CA ILE A 326 6.05 11.97 7.79
C ILE A 326 5.34 13.21 8.33
N ILE A 327 4.06 13.10 8.66
CA ILE A 327 3.25 14.26 9.09
C ILE A 327 3.34 14.52 10.60
N GLY A 328 4.25 13.85 11.31
CA GLY A 328 4.38 13.94 12.76
C GLY A 328 3.13 13.50 13.51
N LYS A 329 2.24 12.73 12.86
CA LYS A 329 1.17 11.98 13.53
C LYS A 329 1.77 10.63 13.87
N THR A 330 2.69 10.58 14.82
CA THR A 330 2.86 9.31 15.53
C THR A 330 1.51 9.06 16.21
N PRO A 331 0.77 7.96 15.93
CA PRO A 331 -0.20 7.51 16.91
C PRO A 331 0.59 7.44 18.22
N PRO A 332 0.09 7.92 19.37
CA PRO A 332 0.77 7.60 20.61
C PRO A 332 0.95 6.09 20.60
N LYS A 333 2.20 5.61 20.57
CA LYS A 333 2.50 4.26 21.02
C LYS A 333 2.14 4.29 22.48
N LYS A 334 0.85 4.13 22.75
CA LYS A 334 0.42 3.68 24.04
C LYS A 334 1.03 2.29 24.11
N ASP A 335 2.12 2.16 24.87
CA ASP A 335 2.79 0.88 25.11
C ASP A 335 1.87 -0.10 25.84
N TYR A 336 0.69 0.38 26.24
CA TYR A 336 -0.41 -0.34 26.82
C TYR A 336 -1.74 0.27 26.36
N VAL A 337 -2.62 -0.56 25.79
CA VAL A 337 -4.03 -0.22 25.55
C VAL A 337 -4.87 -1.40 26.02
N LEU A 338 -5.96 -1.11 26.70
CA LEU A 338 -6.99 -2.09 27.03
C LEU A 338 -8.34 -1.41 26.91
N LEU A 339 -9.20 -1.91 26.04
CA LEU A 339 -10.52 -1.33 25.78
C LEU A 339 -11.57 -1.82 26.78
N ASN A 340 -11.34 -2.94 27.46
CA ASN A 340 -12.31 -3.58 28.37
C ASN A 340 -13.61 -3.93 27.65
N VAL A 341 -13.49 -4.62 26.51
CA VAL A 341 -14.65 -5.17 25.81
C VAL A 341 -15.35 -6.18 26.74
N PRO A 342 -16.67 -6.04 27.00
CA PRO A 342 -17.37 -6.97 27.87
C PRO A 342 -17.42 -8.36 27.24
N GLN A 343 -17.25 -9.41 28.05
CA GLN A 343 -17.37 -10.78 27.59
C GLN A 343 -18.84 -11.20 27.49
N ILE A 344 -19.18 -11.95 26.44
CA ILE A 344 -20.41 -12.72 26.31
C ILE A 344 -20.00 -14.18 26.19
N ASN A 345 -20.23 -14.95 27.26
CA ASN A 345 -19.85 -16.35 27.29
C ASN A 345 -20.87 -17.19 26.49
N GLN A 346 -20.44 -17.73 25.36
CA GLN A 346 -21.28 -18.51 24.45
C GLN A 346 -21.76 -19.82 25.10
N ASN A 347 -20.92 -20.46 25.93
CA ASN A 347 -21.21 -21.75 26.54
C ASN A 347 -22.27 -21.61 27.65
N LYS A 348 -22.17 -20.56 28.47
CA LYS A 348 -23.21 -20.21 29.46
C LYS A 348 -24.56 -19.87 28.80
N ALA A 349 -24.53 -19.42 27.55
CA ALA A 349 -25.74 -19.18 26.76
C ALA A 349 -26.28 -20.43 26.04
N GLY A 350 -25.63 -21.60 26.15
CA GLY A 350 -26.03 -22.82 25.44
C GLY A 350 -25.69 -22.80 23.94
N LEU A 351 -24.65 -22.05 23.55
CA LEU A 351 -24.23 -21.85 22.15
C LEU A 351 -22.80 -22.38 21.93
N PRO A 352 -22.59 -23.71 21.90
CA PRO A 352 -21.25 -24.30 21.76
C PRO A 352 -20.52 -23.87 20.48
N MET A 353 -21.25 -23.49 19.43
CA MET A 353 -20.68 -23.01 18.16
C MET A 353 -21.00 -21.53 17.88
N GLY A 354 -21.30 -20.73 18.91
CA GLY A 354 -21.70 -19.33 18.77
C GLY A 354 -20.58 -18.27 18.80
N CYS A 355 -19.32 -18.65 18.55
CA CYS A 355 -18.15 -17.79 18.81
C CYS A 355 -18.13 -16.49 17.99
N GLU A 356 -18.57 -16.49 16.73
CA GLU A 356 -18.68 -15.30 15.88
C GLU A 356 -19.78 -14.35 16.35
N ALA A 357 -20.94 -14.91 16.70
CA ALA A 357 -22.09 -14.16 17.19
C ALA A 357 -21.74 -13.45 18.50
N ALA A 358 -21.16 -14.21 19.45
CA ALA A 358 -20.69 -13.69 20.71
C ALA A 358 -19.63 -12.60 20.49
N SER A 359 -18.57 -12.88 19.71
CA SER A 359 -17.49 -11.93 19.46
C SER A 359 -17.98 -10.63 18.81
N LEU A 360 -18.90 -10.71 17.84
CA LEU A 360 -19.48 -9.53 17.22
C LEU A 360 -20.33 -8.73 18.22
N LEU A 361 -21.20 -9.41 18.98
CA LEU A 361 -22.06 -8.75 19.94
C LEU A 361 -21.26 -8.10 21.09
N GLN A 362 -20.17 -8.72 21.53
CA GLN A 362 -19.19 -8.13 22.47
C GLN A 362 -18.65 -6.79 21.94
N CYS A 363 -18.21 -6.74 20.68
CA CYS A 363 -17.72 -5.53 20.04
C CYS A 363 -18.81 -4.45 19.89
N LEU A 364 -20.04 -4.83 19.55
CA LEU A 364 -21.18 -3.90 19.43
C LEU A 364 -21.57 -3.31 20.78
N HIS A 365 -21.60 -4.13 21.84
CA HIS A 365 -21.87 -3.68 23.20
C HIS A 365 -20.80 -2.70 23.68
N TYR A 366 -19.51 -2.98 23.44
CA TYR A 366 -18.42 -2.06 23.74
C TYR A 366 -18.61 -0.69 23.07
N LYS A 367 -19.11 -0.68 21.83
CA LYS A 367 -19.40 0.54 21.07
C LYS A 367 -20.72 1.22 21.46
N ASN A 368 -21.42 0.73 22.48
CA ASN A 368 -22.74 1.19 22.91
C ASN A 368 -23.79 1.17 21.77
N ILE A 369 -23.66 0.23 20.84
CA ILE A 369 -24.58 0.10 19.70
C ILE A 369 -25.77 -0.76 20.14
N LYS A 370 -26.97 -0.18 20.11
CA LYS A 370 -28.20 -0.87 20.50
C LYS A 370 -28.52 -1.96 19.47
N THR A 371 -28.54 -3.20 19.93
CA THR A 371 -28.98 -4.36 19.13
C THR A 371 -30.39 -4.81 19.51
N ASN A 372 -30.96 -4.37 20.64
CA ASN A 372 -32.24 -4.83 21.20
C ASN A 372 -32.37 -6.36 21.33
N THR A 373 -31.27 -7.11 21.30
CA THR A 373 -31.24 -8.57 21.27
C THR A 373 -30.20 -9.12 22.24
N ASN A 374 -30.58 -10.09 23.08
CA ASN A 374 -29.60 -10.93 23.78
C ASN A 374 -28.93 -11.90 22.78
N ILE A 375 -27.84 -12.58 23.18
CA ILE A 375 -27.08 -13.46 22.27
C ILE A 375 -27.95 -14.56 21.62
N ASN A 376 -28.94 -15.11 22.35
CA ASN A 376 -29.83 -16.14 21.85
C ASN A 376 -30.78 -15.64 20.75
N GLN A 377 -31.15 -14.37 20.78
CA GLN A 377 -31.90 -13.74 19.69
C GLN A 377 -30.96 -13.30 18.56
N PHE A 378 -29.84 -12.68 18.90
CA PHE A 378 -28.86 -12.18 17.94
C PHE A 378 -28.39 -13.27 16.97
N ILE A 379 -28.13 -14.47 17.50
CA ILE A 379 -27.65 -15.59 16.69
C ILE A 379 -28.72 -16.21 15.78
N LYS A 380 -30.00 -16.13 16.15
CA LYS A 380 -31.13 -16.61 15.32
C LYS A 380 -31.34 -15.72 14.11
N GLU A 381 -31.01 -14.44 14.22
CA GLU A 381 -31.13 -13.50 13.11
C GLU A 381 -29.97 -13.63 12.12
N MET A 382 -28.80 -14.12 12.55
CA MET A 382 -27.61 -14.22 11.70
C MET A 382 -27.88 -14.98 10.38
N PRO A 383 -27.25 -14.55 9.27
CA PRO A 383 -27.52 -15.14 7.96
C PRO A 383 -27.06 -16.58 7.95
N LEU A 384 -27.95 -17.52 7.68
CA LEU A 384 -27.64 -18.95 7.54
C LEU A 384 -27.27 -19.29 6.08
N ALA A 385 -26.23 -20.11 5.90
CA ALA A 385 -25.89 -20.70 4.61
C ALA A 385 -26.61 -22.04 4.46
N LYS A 386 -27.63 -22.10 3.57
CA LYS A 386 -28.46 -23.31 3.37
C LYS A 386 -27.65 -24.52 2.91
N GLU A 387 -26.57 -24.26 2.19
CA GLU A 387 -25.63 -25.23 1.65
C GLU A 387 -24.48 -25.56 2.60
N ASN A 388 -24.45 -25.00 3.82
CA ASN A 388 -23.37 -25.19 4.80
C ASN A 388 -21.99 -24.68 4.33
N ASN A 389 -21.95 -23.60 3.53
CA ASN A 389 -20.71 -22.93 3.14
C ASN A 389 -20.49 -21.65 3.95
N PRO A 390 -19.44 -21.58 4.81
CA PRO A 390 -19.19 -20.43 5.68
C PRO A 390 -18.85 -19.13 4.92
N ASN A 391 -18.55 -19.21 3.62
CA ASN A 391 -18.30 -18.04 2.77
C ASN A 391 -19.58 -17.25 2.44
N HIS A 392 -20.77 -17.85 2.59
CA HIS A 392 -22.04 -17.22 2.22
C HIS A 392 -22.93 -16.87 3.41
N GLY A 393 -22.65 -17.43 4.58
CA GLY A 393 -23.40 -17.24 5.82
C GLY A 393 -22.87 -18.17 6.91
N PHE A 394 -23.58 -18.29 8.02
CA PHE A 394 -23.29 -19.24 9.08
C PHE A 394 -23.66 -20.65 8.61
N ALA A 395 -22.67 -21.54 8.58
CA ALA A 395 -22.85 -22.93 8.20
C ALA A 395 -23.25 -23.79 9.42
N GLY A 396 -24.19 -24.72 9.26
CA GLY A 396 -24.68 -25.58 10.33
C GLY A 396 -25.47 -24.84 11.42
N SER A 397 -25.44 -25.38 12.64
CA SER A 397 -26.19 -24.85 13.78
C SER A 397 -25.27 -24.32 14.88
N PRO A 398 -25.53 -23.17 15.50
CA PRO A 398 -24.72 -22.72 16.63
C PRO A 398 -25.05 -23.43 17.96
N PHE A 399 -26.18 -24.14 18.01
CA PHE A 399 -26.76 -24.72 19.24
C PHE A 399 -26.23 -26.11 19.58
N ASN A 400 -25.74 -26.86 18.59
CA ASN A 400 -25.24 -28.23 18.74
C ASN A 400 -23.95 -28.40 17.96
N ILE A 401 -23.10 -29.34 18.36
CA ILE A 401 -21.85 -29.65 17.64
C ILE A 401 -22.15 -30.72 16.58
N ASP A 402 -21.74 -30.47 15.33
CA ASP A 402 -21.78 -31.41 14.22
C ASP A 402 -20.40 -31.47 13.54
N GLU A 403 -19.64 -32.53 13.81
CA GLU A 403 -18.27 -32.70 13.30
C GLU A 403 -18.18 -32.85 11.78
N LYS A 404 -19.32 -33.08 11.08
CA LYS A 404 -19.37 -33.16 9.62
C LYS A 404 -19.44 -31.79 8.97
N ILE A 405 -19.90 -30.77 9.69
CA ILE A 405 -20.10 -29.42 9.20
C ILE A 405 -19.04 -28.49 9.79
N TYR A 406 -18.44 -27.64 8.96
CA TYR A 406 -17.61 -26.56 9.47
C TYR A 406 -18.50 -25.43 9.99
N GLN A 407 -18.86 -25.48 11.27
CA GLN A 407 -19.82 -24.54 11.84
C GLN A 407 -19.16 -23.19 12.15
N SER A 408 -19.37 -22.21 11.28
CA SER A 408 -18.77 -20.88 11.33
C SER A 408 -19.42 -19.94 10.31
N ILE A 409 -19.15 -18.64 10.43
CA ILE A 409 -19.40 -17.63 9.40
C ILE A 409 -18.10 -16.85 9.14
N PHE A 410 -17.67 -16.74 7.88
CA PHE A 410 -16.40 -16.10 7.55
C PHE A 410 -16.45 -14.56 7.54
N PRO A 411 -15.28 -13.88 7.54
CA PRO A 411 -15.22 -12.42 7.70
C PRO A 411 -16.09 -11.63 6.73
N GLU A 412 -16.21 -12.05 5.48
CA GLU A 412 -16.98 -11.34 4.46
C GLU A 412 -18.49 -11.31 4.76
N PRO A 413 -19.19 -12.46 4.90
CA PRO A 413 -20.60 -12.45 5.29
C PRO A 413 -20.82 -11.91 6.72
N LEU A 414 -19.90 -12.14 7.66
CA LEU A 414 -19.98 -11.57 9.01
C LEU A 414 -19.93 -10.03 8.99
N THR A 415 -19.02 -9.46 8.18
CA THR A 415 -18.90 -8.00 8.03
C THR A 415 -20.16 -7.41 7.40
N LYS A 416 -20.69 -8.03 6.35
CA LYS A 416 -21.94 -7.60 5.70
C LYS A 416 -23.10 -7.56 6.70
N TRP A 417 -23.20 -8.58 7.55
CA TRP A 417 -24.19 -8.64 8.61
C TRP A 417 -24.00 -7.56 9.68
N ALA A 418 -22.76 -7.39 10.16
CA ALA A 418 -22.40 -6.40 11.17
C ALA A 418 -22.70 -4.96 10.71
N ASN A 419 -22.61 -4.69 9.40
CA ASN A 419 -22.87 -3.38 8.81
C ASN A 419 -24.31 -2.89 8.91
N ARG A 420 -25.24 -3.72 9.39
CA ARG A 420 -26.60 -3.28 9.76
C ARG A 420 -26.64 -2.51 11.07
N TYR A 421 -25.61 -2.63 11.91
CA TYR A 421 -25.55 -2.00 13.25
C TYR A 421 -24.41 -0.98 13.38
N SER A 422 -23.25 -1.23 12.76
CA SER A 422 -22.01 -0.45 12.94
C SER A 422 -21.26 -0.32 11.61
N LYS A 423 -20.27 0.58 11.52
CA LYS A 423 -19.33 0.62 10.39
C LYS A 423 -18.28 -0.48 10.55
N ALA A 424 -18.66 -1.73 10.32
CA ALA A 424 -17.75 -2.87 10.34
C ALA A 424 -16.94 -2.98 9.04
N GLN A 425 -15.68 -3.41 9.15
CA GLN A 425 -14.82 -3.64 7.99
C GLN A 425 -14.12 -5.00 8.08
N ASN A 426 -14.16 -5.75 6.98
CA ASN A 426 -13.32 -6.92 6.76
C ASN A 426 -11.88 -6.45 6.55
N ILE A 427 -11.02 -6.71 7.52
CA ILE A 427 -9.59 -6.34 7.50
C ILE A 427 -8.70 -7.57 7.34
N SER A 428 -9.27 -8.65 6.79
CA SER A 428 -8.52 -9.88 6.54
C SER A 428 -7.30 -9.62 5.64
N GLY A 429 -6.18 -10.27 5.97
CA GLY A 429 -4.88 -10.07 5.31
C GLY A 429 -4.02 -8.95 5.91
N LYS A 430 -4.57 -8.03 6.72
CA LYS A 430 -3.79 -6.99 7.42
C LYS A 430 -2.92 -7.61 8.53
N SER A 431 -1.84 -6.93 8.90
CA SER A 431 -0.88 -7.40 9.91
C SER A 431 -1.44 -7.30 11.34
N SER A 432 -0.84 -8.01 12.28
CA SER A 432 -1.17 -7.84 13.71
C SER A 432 -0.82 -6.46 14.26
N GLU A 433 0.13 -5.75 13.65
CA GLU A 433 0.37 -4.34 14.00
C GLU A 433 -0.80 -3.46 13.59
N TYR A 434 -1.41 -3.69 12.43
CA TYR A 434 -2.63 -2.99 12.03
C TYR A 434 -3.80 -3.25 12.99
N ILE A 435 -3.88 -4.46 13.55
CA ILE A 435 -4.85 -4.78 14.62
C ILE A 435 -4.57 -3.92 15.87
N ARG A 436 -3.31 -3.80 16.30
CA ARG A 436 -2.93 -2.93 17.43
C ARG A 436 -3.28 -1.47 17.16
N GLU A 437 -3.11 -0.98 15.93
CA GLU A 437 -3.51 0.37 15.56
C GLU A 437 -5.02 0.59 15.69
N GLU A 438 -5.85 -0.37 15.27
CA GLU A 438 -7.31 -0.27 15.45
C GLU A 438 -7.67 -0.27 16.94
N ILE A 439 -7.05 -1.13 17.75
CA ILE A 439 -7.24 -1.12 19.21
C ILE A 439 -6.82 0.21 19.81
N ALA A 440 -5.69 0.78 19.39
CA ALA A 440 -5.22 2.10 19.84
C ALA A 440 -6.18 3.25 19.50
N LYS A 441 -6.97 3.09 18.43
CA LYS A 441 -8.04 4.01 18.03
C LYS A 441 -9.37 3.77 18.76
N GLY A 442 -9.42 2.79 19.68
CA GLY A 442 -10.65 2.41 20.37
C GLY A 442 -11.55 1.49 19.56
N ASN A 443 -11.01 0.73 18.60
CA ASN A 443 -11.76 -0.22 17.79
C ASN A 443 -11.36 -1.65 18.15
N PRO A 444 -12.25 -2.43 18.78
CA PRO A 444 -11.97 -3.85 19.02
C PRO A 444 -12.00 -4.64 17.72
N VAL A 445 -11.20 -5.70 17.66
CA VAL A 445 -11.06 -6.52 16.45
C VAL A 445 -11.45 -7.95 16.76
N ILE A 446 -12.34 -8.49 15.94
CA ILE A 446 -12.68 -9.91 15.90
C ILE A 446 -11.64 -10.60 15.03
N PHE A 447 -11.03 -11.68 15.50
CA PHE A 447 -10.04 -12.44 14.73
C PHE A 447 -10.31 -13.95 14.81
N PHE A 448 -9.89 -14.66 13.77
CA PHE A 448 -10.01 -16.11 13.70
C PHE A 448 -8.65 -16.73 13.98
N GLY A 449 -8.58 -17.54 15.04
CA GLY A 449 -7.40 -18.25 15.49
C GLY A 449 -7.68 -19.73 15.71
N THR A 450 -6.99 -20.33 16.67
CA THR A 450 -7.22 -21.72 17.10
C THR A 450 -7.79 -21.76 18.51
N TYR A 451 -8.68 -22.72 18.77
CA TYR A 451 -9.23 -22.93 20.10
C TYR A 451 -8.11 -23.12 21.14
N LYS A 452 -8.15 -22.34 22.24
CA LYS A 452 -7.11 -22.29 23.28
C LYS A 452 -5.69 -22.04 22.76
N PHE A 453 -5.54 -21.40 21.59
CA PHE A 453 -4.26 -21.17 20.92
C PHE A 453 -3.42 -22.45 20.70
N ARG A 454 -4.08 -23.61 20.59
CA ARG A 454 -3.44 -24.90 20.29
C ARG A 454 -2.84 -24.91 18.88
N ASN A 455 -2.00 -25.90 18.59
CA ASN A 455 -1.49 -26.07 17.23
C ASN A 455 -2.65 -26.32 16.24
N PRO A 456 -2.57 -25.79 15.02
CA PRO A 456 -3.63 -25.94 14.04
C PRO A 456 -3.79 -27.40 13.61
N THR A 457 -5.03 -27.80 13.42
CA THR A 457 -5.40 -29.03 12.73
C THR A 457 -6.20 -28.68 11.50
N PHE A 458 -6.15 -29.53 10.46
CA PHE A 458 -6.79 -29.24 9.19
C PHE A 458 -7.69 -30.40 8.75
N LYS A 459 -8.80 -30.06 8.10
CA LYS A 459 -9.76 -31.01 7.53
C LYS A 459 -10.30 -30.47 6.22
N ASP A 460 -10.56 -31.36 5.28
CA ASP A 460 -11.22 -31.02 4.03
C ASP A 460 -12.73 -30.94 4.19
N TYR A 461 -13.35 -29.96 3.54
CA TYR A 461 -14.79 -29.82 3.41
C TYR A 461 -15.16 -29.64 1.93
N PHE A 462 -16.42 -29.84 1.59
CA PHE A 462 -16.87 -29.75 0.20
C PHE A 462 -16.59 -28.37 -0.44
N TRP A 463 -16.59 -27.29 0.37
CA TRP A 463 -16.33 -25.92 -0.08
C TRP A 463 -14.85 -25.53 -0.06
N GLY A 464 -13.96 -26.36 0.47
CA GLY A 464 -12.55 -26.01 0.59
C GLY A 464 -11.66 -27.10 1.19
N LYS A 465 -10.43 -27.16 0.69
CA LYS A 465 -9.36 -28.05 1.18
C LYS A 465 -8.58 -27.40 2.32
N ASN A 466 -8.05 -28.20 3.24
CA ASN A 466 -7.24 -27.74 4.38
C ASN A 466 -7.89 -26.59 5.18
N ALA A 467 -9.18 -26.72 5.50
CA ALA A 467 -9.85 -25.81 6.41
C ALA A 467 -9.32 -26.00 7.83
N LEU A 468 -9.24 -24.92 8.63
CA LEU A 468 -8.69 -24.96 9.99
C LEU A 468 -9.71 -25.64 10.93
N TYR A 469 -9.55 -26.93 11.18
CA TYR A 469 -10.55 -27.76 11.87
C TYR A 469 -10.82 -27.27 13.29
N ASN A 470 -9.77 -26.91 14.05
CA ASN A 470 -9.89 -26.37 15.40
C ASN A 470 -9.93 -24.84 15.43
N ALA A 471 -10.57 -24.22 14.43
CA ALA A 471 -10.76 -22.78 14.38
C ALA A 471 -11.57 -22.28 15.58
N HIS A 472 -11.27 -21.06 16.01
CA HIS A 472 -12.03 -20.37 17.05
C HIS A 472 -12.01 -18.87 16.81
N VAL A 473 -13.11 -18.18 17.11
CA VAL A 473 -13.28 -16.74 16.87
C VAL A 473 -13.36 -16.01 18.20
N MET A 474 -12.52 -15.00 18.34
CA MET A 474 -12.34 -14.26 19.59
C MET A 474 -12.20 -12.77 19.29
N VAL A 475 -12.30 -11.94 20.32
CA VAL A 475 -11.99 -10.50 20.25
C VAL A 475 -10.60 -10.25 20.81
N VAL A 476 -9.85 -9.39 20.15
CA VAL A 476 -8.64 -8.76 20.68
C VAL A 476 -8.92 -7.28 20.91
N ASP A 477 -8.82 -6.85 22.16
CA ASP A 477 -9.24 -5.52 22.62
C ASP A 477 -8.14 -4.77 23.39
N GLY A 478 -6.96 -5.36 23.50
CA GLY A 478 -5.85 -4.75 24.20
C GLY A 478 -4.51 -5.30 23.76
N TYR A 479 -3.47 -4.55 24.07
CA TYR A 479 -2.09 -4.97 23.87
C TYR A 479 -1.18 -4.24 24.85
N ASP A 480 -0.04 -4.84 25.14
CA ASP A 480 1.12 -4.15 25.70
C ASP A 480 2.34 -4.32 24.79
N LYS A 481 3.56 -4.04 25.29
CA LYS A 481 4.80 -4.23 24.53
C LYS A 481 4.96 -5.65 23.96
N ASN A 482 4.59 -6.67 24.74
CA ASN A 482 4.91 -8.08 24.48
C ASN A 482 3.68 -8.99 24.39
N ARG A 483 2.48 -8.51 24.71
CA ARG A 483 1.27 -9.31 24.87
C ARG A 483 0.07 -8.69 24.16
N MET A 484 -0.89 -9.54 23.82
CA MET A 484 -2.22 -9.16 23.33
C MET A 484 -3.26 -9.60 24.36
N HIS A 485 -4.29 -8.78 24.57
CA HIS A 485 -5.41 -9.09 25.45
C HIS A 485 -6.58 -9.65 24.65
N ILE A 486 -7.11 -10.79 25.09
CA ILE A 486 -8.10 -11.59 24.39
C ILE A 486 -9.37 -11.68 25.22
N VAL A 487 -10.50 -11.34 24.61
CA VAL A 487 -11.84 -11.58 25.14
C VAL A 487 -12.43 -12.76 24.38
N ASP A 488 -12.35 -13.93 25.03
CA ASP A 488 -12.65 -15.23 24.43
C ASP A 488 -14.07 -15.68 24.80
N PRO A 489 -15.01 -15.81 23.86
CA PRO A 489 -16.39 -16.16 24.18
C PRO A 489 -16.56 -17.59 24.73
N ALA A 490 -15.59 -18.49 24.57
CA ALA A 490 -15.70 -19.89 24.99
C ALA A 490 -15.11 -20.16 26.39
N GLU A 491 -14.42 -19.20 26.99
CA GLU A 491 -13.75 -19.35 28.29
C GLU A 491 -14.52 -18.65 29.41
N ASP A 492 -14.45 -19.14 30.65
CA ASP A 492 -15.04 -18.45 31.80
C ASP A 492 -14.06 -17.42 32.40
N LYS A 493 -13.76 -16.38 31.61
CA LYS A 493 -12.80 -15.32 31.93
C LYS A 493 -13.41 -13.95 31.61
N PRO A 494 -14.28 -13.42 32.49
CA PRO A 494 -15.08 -12.22 32.22
C PRO A 494 -14.24 -10.97 31.92
N ASN A 495 -13.01 -10.92 32.42
CA ASN A 495 -12.07 -9.82 32.18
C ASN A 495 -11.09 -10.10 31.03
N GLY A 496 -11.27 -11.18 30.27
CA GLY A 496 -10.31 -11.62 29.26
C GLY A 496 -8.99 -12.13 29.86
N TYR A 497 -8.00 -12.34 28.99
CA TYR A 497 -6.66 -12.77 29.39
C TYR A 497 -5.58 -12.33 28.40
N TRP A 498 -4.35 -12.24 28.90
CA TRP A 498 -3.18 -11.87 28.12
C TRP A 498 -2.47 -13.09 27.54
N ILE A 499 -2.06 -13.02 26.28
CA ILE A 499 -1.18 -13.99 25.62
C ILE A 499 0.05 -13.30 25.03
N SER A 500 1.13 -14.05 24.81
CA SER A 500 2.32 -13.47 24.16
C SER A 500 2.00 -13.05 22.73
N ARG A 501 2.61 -11.96 22.29
CA ARG A 501 2.46 -11.43 20.93
C ARG A 501 2.89 -12.45 19.87
N SER A 502 3.99 -13.16 20.12
CA SER A 502 4.46 -14.23 19.25
C SER A 502 3.41 -15.35 19.09
N LEU A 503 2.74 -15.73 20.18
CA LEU A 503 1.67 -16.72 20.12
C LEU A 503 0.45 -16.21 19.34
N PHE A 504 0.03 -14.96 19.60
CA PHE A 504 -1.05 -14.32 18.83
C PHE A 504 -0.73 -14.32 17.34
N ASP A 505 0.45 -13.82 16.97
CA ASP A 505 0.91 -13.75 15.58
C ASP A 505 0.93 -15.13 14.94
N LYS A 506 1.44 -16.15 15.63
CA LYS A 506 1.48 -17.54 15.13
C LYS A 506 0.09 -18.10 14.86
N ARG A 507 -0.94 -17.74 15.63
CA ARG A 507 -2.31 -18.25 15.44
C ARG A 507 -3.11 -17.42 14.46
N TYR A 508 -3.05 -16.10 14.56
CA TYR A 508 -3.71 -15.19 13.63
C TYR A 508 -3.19 -15.38 12.20
N ASN A 509 -1.88 -15.55 12.00
CA ASN A 509 -1.28 -15.64 10.67
C ASN A 509 -1.65 -16.92 9.88
N ILE A 510 -2.32 -17.90 10.50
CA ILE A 510 -2.77 -19.13 9.81
C ILE A 510 -3.81 -18.80 8.74
N LYS A 511 -4.79 -17.93 9.07
CA LYS A 511 -5.84 -17.48 8.13
C LYS A 511 -5.79 -15.98 7.86
N LYS A 512 -5.24 -15.19 8.79
CA LYS A 512 -5.30 -13.71 8.77
C LYS A 512 -6.71 -13.18 8.56
N PHE A 513 -7.69 -13.83 9.18
CA PHE A 513 -9.08 -13.45 9.09
C PHE A 513 -9.40 -12.54 10.27
N ALA A 514 -9.91 -11.34 9.97
CA ALA A 514 -10.27 -10.35 10.98
C ALA A 514 -11.35 -9.39 10.50
N VAL A 515 -12.18 -8.94 11.45
CA VAL A 515 -13.23 -7.94 11.26
C VAL A 515 -13.08 -6.89 12.35
N VAL A 516 -13.01 -5.62 11.98
CA VAL A 516 -13.00 -4.50 12.92
C VAL A 516 -14.38 -3.88 13.00
N VAL A 517 -14.81 -3.50 14.21
CA VAL A 517 -16.05 -2.78 14.47
C VAL A 517 -15.69 -1.34 14.85
N ARG A 518 -16.16 -0.34 14.09
CA ARG A 518 -15.80 1.07 14.27
C ARG A 518 -16.93 1.91 14.83
#